data_AF-A0A5K1BDV2-F1
#
_entry.id   AF-A0A5K1BDV2-F1
#
_cell.length_a   1.000
_cell.length_b   1.000
_cell.length_c   1.000
_cell.angle_alpha   90.00
_cell.angle_beta   90.00
_cell.angle_gamma   90.00
#
_symmetry.space_group_name_H-M   'P 1'
#
loop_
_entity.id
_entity.type
_entity.pdbx_description
1 polymer ?
#
loop_
_entity_poly.entity_id
_entity_poly.type
_entity_poly.pdbx_seq_one_letter_code
_entity_poly.pdbx_strand_id
1 'polypeptide(L)' 'GYYKCSSLRGCPARKHVERAPDDPSMLIVTYEGEHRHSQTTNTTTNSNNNTALLFESS' A
#
# COMPACT_ATOMS: atom_id res chain seq x y z
N GLY A 1 4.57 -1.43 10.84
CA GLY A 1 4.80 -2.70 10.12
C GLY A 1 5.30 -2.40 8.72
N TYR A 2 6.47 -2.90 8.32
CA TYR A 2 7.12 -2.51 7.06
C TYR A 2 7.01 -3.60 6.00
N TYR A 3 6.48 -3.27 4.83
CA TYR A 3 6.30 -4.21 3.72
C TYR A 3 7.02 -3.69 2.47
N LYS A 4 7.67 -4.60 1.75
CA LYS A 4 8.34 -4.30 0.48
C LYS A 4 7.65 -5.08 -0.63
N CYS A 5 7.54 -4.49 -1.81
CA CYS A 5 7.02 -5.20 -2.97
C CYS A 5 7.91 -6.42 -3.30
N SER A 6 7.29 -7.58 -3.48
CA SER A 6 7.96 -8.84 -3.85
C SER A 6 7.75 -9.24 -5.31
N SER A 7 6.90 -8.51 -6.06
CA SER A 7 6.53 -8.84 -7.44
C SER A 7 7.70 -8.74 -8.42
N LEU A 8 8.59 -7.77 -8.23
CA LEU A 8 9.83 -7.64 -9.02
C LEU A 8 11.02 -7.46 -8.10
N ARG A 9 12.10 -8.22 -8.36
CA ARG A 9 13.39 -8.06 -7.67
C ARG A 9 13.91 -6.64 -7.88
N GLY A 10 14.09 -5.90 -6.79
CA GLY A 10 14.56 -4.51 -6.84
C GLY A 10 13.45 -3.47 -7.07
N CYS A 11 12.17 -3.84 -6.95
CA CYS A 11 11.09 -2.87 -6.98
C CYS A 11 11.27 -1.85 -5.83
N PRO A 12 11.24 -0.53 -6.11
CA PRO A 12 11.40 0.49 -5.08
C PRO A 12 10.14 0.66 -4.22
N ALA A 13 9.00 0.13 -4.65
CA ALA A 13 7.72 0.27 -3.96
C ALA A 13 7.71 -0.43 -2.58
N ARG A 14 7.28 0.32 -1.58
CA ARG A 14 7.26 -0.03 -0.17
C ARG A 14 6.01 0.53 0.48
N LYS A 15 5.59 -0.06 1.60
CA LYS A 15 4.55 0.51 2.44
C LYS A 15 4.83 0.33 3.92
N HIS A 16 4.49 1.35 4.70
CA HIS A 16 4.44 1.30 6.15
C HIS A 16 2.98 1.15 6.60
N VAL A 17 2.72 0.30 7.58
CA VAL A 17 1.41 0.11 8.23
C VAL A 17 1.53 0.34 9.73
N GLU A 18 0.91 1.38 10.24
CA GLU A 18 0.84 1.70 11.66
C GLU A 18 -0.62 1.75 12.13
N ARG A 19 -0.83 1.62 13.44
CA ARG A 19 -2.14 1.90 14.04
C ARG A 19 -2.22 3.39 14.35
N ALA A 20 -3.38 3.98 14.14
CA ALA A 20 -3.57 5.38 14.51
C ALA A 20 -3.43 5.53 16.04
N PRO A 21 -2.76 6.59 16.52
CA PRO A 21 -2.56 6.80 17.95
C PRO A 21 -3.86 7.24 18.66
N ASP A 22 -4.78 7.83 17.91
CA ASP A 22 -6.08 8.35 18.35
C ASP A 22 -7.19 7.30 18.25
N ASP A 23 -7.15 6.43 17.23
CA ASP A 23 -8.12 5.35 17.07
C ASP A 23 -7.44 4.00 16.74
N PRO A 24 -7.38 3.05 17.69
CA PRO A 24 -6.75 1.76 17.48
C PRO A 24 -7.49 0.85 16.48
N SER A 25 -8.71 1.19 16.06
CA SER A 25 -9.44 0.51 14.98
C SER A 25 -9.00 0.95 13.59
N MET A 26 -8.34 2.11 13.50
CA MET A 26 -7.83 2.68 12.26
C MET A 26 -6.36 2.30 12.01
N LEU A 27 -6.06 2.05 10.73
CA LEU A 27 -4.70 1.82 10.26
C LEU A 27 -4.26 2.96 9.35
N ILE A 28 -3.06 3.46 9.61
CA ILE A 28 -2.37 4.44 8.79
C ILE A 28 -1.44 3.67 7.86
N VAL A 29 -1.64 3.83 6.54
CA VAL A 29 -0.78 3.19 5.53
C VAL A 29 -0.13 4.20 4.62
N THR A 30 1.19 4.22 4.69
CA THR A 30 2.05 5.12 3.92
C THR A 30 2.70 4.34 2.80
N TYR A 31 2.46 4.73 1.55
CA TYR A 31 3.10 4.14 0.39
C TYR A 31 4.32 4.97 -0.01
N GLU A 32 5.44 4.32 -0.25
CA GLU A 32 6.70 4.96 -0.63
C GLU A 32 7.25 4.31 -1.91
N GLY A 33 7.57 5.13 -2.91
CA GLY A 33 8.08 4.66 -4.20
C GLY A 33 7.01 4.03 -5.09
N GLU A 34 7.27 4.04 -6.40
CA GLU A 34 6.32 3.56 -7.41
C GLU A 34 6.66 2.14 -7.90
N HIS A 35 5.62 1.39 -8.27
CA HIS A 35 5.80 0.10 -8.91
C HIS A 35 6.40 0.27 -10.31
N ARG A 36 7.58 -0.29 -10.52
CA ARG A 36 8.25 -0.34 -11.84
C ARG A 36 8.04 -1.68 -12.54
N HIS A 37 6.82 -2.19 -12.47
CA HIS A 37 6.40 -3.42 -13.14
C HIS A 37 4.90 -3.38 -13.32
N SER A 38 4.40 -4.12 -14.31
CA SER A 38 2.96 -4.35 -14.43
C SER A 38 2.46 -5.01 -13.16
N GLN A 39 1.37 -4.47 -12.62
CA GLN A 39 0.70 -5.10 -11.49
C GLN A 39 -0.09 -6.28 -12.05
N THR A 40 0.49 -7.49 -11.96
CA THR A 40 -0.20 -8.73 -12.32
C THR A 40 -1.19 -9.11 -11.21
N THR A 41 -2.08 -8.20 -10.84
CA THR A 41 -3.22 -8.55 -10.00
C THR A 41 -4.39 -8.79 -10.92
N ASN A 42 -5.01 -9.97 -10.81
CA ASN A 42 -6.25 -10.38 -11.49
C ASN A 42 -7.45 -9.51 -11.04
N THR A 43 -7.36 -8.20 -11.25
CA THR A 43 -8.41 -7.22 -10.97
C THR A 43 -8.29 -6.15 -12.02
N THR A 44 -9.13 -6.29 -13.05
CA THR A 44 -9.48 -5.27 -14.03
C THR A 44 -9.63 -3.90 -13.35
N THR A 45 -9.07 -2.85 -13.99
CA THR A 45 -9.48 -1.43 -13.88
C THR A 45 -8.69 -0.51 -12.94
N ASN A 46 -7.76 0.22 -13.56
CA ASN A 46 -7.68 1.71 -13.57
C ASN A 46 -6.81 2.44 -12.51
N SER A 47 -5.76 3.06 -13.05
CA SER A 47 -5.18 4.38 -12.75
C SER A 47 -4.74 4.75 -11.33
N ASN A 48 -3.45 5.05 -11.24
CA ASN A 48 -2.89 6.26 -10.63
C ASN A 48 -3.75 6.90 -9.54
N ASN A 49 -3.75 6.35 -8.33
CA ASN A 49 -4.28 7.05 -7.17
C ASN A 49 -3.37 6.77 -5.97
N ASN A 50 -2.61 7.79 -5.58
CA ASN A 50 -1.99 7.92 -4.26
C ASN A 50 -3.10 8.12 -3.21
N THR A 51 -4.02 7.17 -3.07
CA THR A 51 -5.00 7.16 -2.00
C THR A 51 -4.43 6.35 -0.85
N ALA A 52 -4.05 7.03 0.22
CA ALA A 52 -3.93 6.40 1.53
C ALA A 52 -5.29 5.78 1.84
N LEU A 53 -5.39 4.47 1.68
CA LEU A 53 -6.60 3.74 2.02
C LEU A 53 -6.63 3.68 3.55
N LEU A 54 -7.37 4.60 4.17
CA LEU A 54 -7.89 4.45 5.52
C LEU A 54 -8.84 3.25 5.46
N PHE A 55 -8.35 2.06 5.79
CA PHE A 55 -9.24 0.92 5.97
C PHE A 55 -9.84 1.04 7.36
N GLU A 56 -11.10 1.42 7.43
CA GLU A 56 -11.93 1.24 8.61
C GLU A 56 -12.12 -0.26 8.78
N SER A 57 -11.55 -0.81 9.85
CA SER A 57 -11.67 -2.24 10.15
C SER A 57 -13.14 -2.51 10.51
N SER A 58 -13.91 -3.09 9.59
CA SER A 58 -15.28 -3.57 9.88
C SER A 58 -15.30 -4.65 10.96
#